data_AF-A0A1Q3XDU3-F1
#
_entry.id   AF-A0A1Q3XDU3-F1
#
_cell.length_a   1.000
_cell.length_b   1.000
_cell.length_c   1.000
_cell.angle_alpha   90.00
_cell.angle_beta   90.00
_cell.angle_gamma   90.00
#
_symmetry.space_group_name_H-M   'P 1'
#
loop_
_entity.id
_entity.type
_entity.pdbx_description
1 polymer ?
#
loop_
_entity_poly.entity_id
_entity_poly.type
_entity_poly.pdbx_seq_one_letter_code
_entity_poly.pdbx_strand_id
1 'polypeptide(L)'
;MNTELHTDEYLQRRGFISTTGCRKRTSGGTSSGCVPSQYNTIANGYQNNITNCSLYNNVTNGRANLISGYDNIAAANYANMYNSIGNGYNNFITGNSYHNTIGGGLNNYIFRTATLLTGNVIGGGGANCITSSYSVISGGCNNSISGAYSAILGGSGNTDSGYNYVGIFGCNIAATCPGFFYVNDLVTCSIPAGNPATCAPPGTVPPGGLYFVCIGAYKQVWVA
;
A
#
# COMPACT_ATOMS: atom_id res chain seq x y z
N MET A 1 39.99 -40.92 -2.22
CA MET A 1 38.84 -41.33 -3.05
C MET A 1 37.59 -40.73 -2.42
N ASN A 2 36.60 -40.41 -3.24
CA ASN A 2 35.26 -39.92 -2.83
C ASN A 2 34.53 -41.01 -1.99
N THR A 3 33.43 -40.78 -1.26
CA THR A 3 32.29 -39.83 -1.35
C THR A 3 31.91 -39.29 0.04
N GLU A 4 30.98 -38.35 0.32
CA GLU A 4 30.11 -37.39 -0.42
C GLU A 4 29.73 -36.27 0.61
N LEU A 5 29.27 -35.05 0.32
CA LEU A 5 28.77 -34.33 -0.87
C LEU A 5 27.34 -34.60 -1.38
N HIS A 6 26.35 -34.83 -0.49
CA HIS A 6 24.94 -34.87 -0.92
C HIS A 6 23.88 -34.36 0.10
N THR A 7 24.07 -33.17 0.68
CA THR A 7 23.01 -32.46 1.45
C THR A 7 22.75 -31.01 1.04
N ASP A 8 23.73 -30.29 0.49
CA ASP A 8 23.58 -28.84 0.18
C ASP A 8 22.75 -28.54 -1.09
N GLU A 9 22.77 -29.40 -2.12
CA GLU A 9 22.07 -29.13 -3.39
C GLU A 9 20.53 -29.11 -3.26
N TYR A 10 19.96 -29.77 -2.24
CA TYR A 10 18.50 -29.79 -2.06
C TYR A 10 17.96 -28.50 -1.43
N LEU A 11 18.78 -27.77 -0.67
CA LEU A 11 18.41 -26.49 -0.07
C LEU A 11 18.52 -25.32 -1.08
N GLN A 12 19.45 -25.40 -2.03
CA GLN A 12 19.65 -24.34 -3.03
C GLN A 12 18.47 -24.18 -4.01
N ARG A 13 17.63 -25.22 -4.20
CA ARG A 13 16.46 -25.16 -5.10
C ARG A 13 15.23 -24.43 -4.52
N ARG A 14 15.27 -23.89 -3.29
CA ARG A 14 14.08 -23.27 -2.62
C ARG A 14 14.25 -21.84 -2.10
N GLY A 15 15.36 -21.18 -2.36
CA GLY A 15 15.50 -19.74 -2.10
C GLY A 15 16.94 -19.25 -2.11
N PHE A 16 17.20 -18.16 -2.84
CA PHE A 16 18.53 -17.55 -2.91
C PHE A 16 18.80 -16.71 -1.66
N ILE A 17 19.32 -17.34 -0.61
CA ILE A 17 19.73 -16.64 0.62
C ILE A 17 21.16 -16.12 0.44
N SER A 18 21.31 -14.82 0.21
CA SER A 18 22.62 -14.16 0.28
C SER A 18 23.04 -14.00 1.75
N THR A 19 23.93 -14.88 2.21
CA THR A 19 24.27 -15.13 3.63
C THR A 19 25.34 -14.22 4.23
N THR A 20 25.66 -13.08 3.63
CA THR A 20 26.55 -12.07 4.22
C THR A 20 25.78 -10.99 5.00
N GLY A 21 25.92 -11.02 6.33
CA GLY A 21 25.56 -9.92 7.25
C GLY A 21 24.16 -9.98 7.90
N CYS A 22 24.13 -9.75 9.21
CA CYS A 22 22.97 -9.44 10.09
C CYS A 22 21.67 -10.26 9.94
N ARG A 23 21.45 -11.19 10.90
CA ARG A 23 20.20 -11.92 11.27
C ARG A 23 18.96 -11.65 10.39
N LYS A 24 18.99 -12.15 9.15
CA LYS A 24 17.85 -12.27 8.24
C LYS A 24 17.04 -13.49 8.66
N ARG A 25 15.71 -13.39 8.82
CA ARG A 25 14.86 -14.56 9.07
C ARG A 25 13.77 -14.67 8.00
N THR A 26 13.83 -15.76 7.26
CA THR A 26 12.71 -16.32 6.49
C THR A 26 12.26 -17.58 7.22
N SER A 27 11.51 -17.42 8.31
CA SER A 27 11.04 -18.58 9.07
C SER A 27 9.80 -19.17 8.41
N GLY A 28 9.98 -20.31 7.74
CA GLY A 28 8.87 -21.20 7.38
C GLY A 28 8.29 -21.80 8.66
N GLY A 29 7.16 -21.26 9.13
CA GLY A 29 6.40 -21.85 10.21
C GLY A 29 5.56 -23.00 9.68
N THR A 30 5.69 -24.19 10.28
CA THR A 30 4.79 -25.32 10.03
C THR A 30 3.62 -25.28 11.00
N SER A 31 2.73 -24.29 10.86
CA SER A 31 1.36 -24.46 11.35
C SER A 31 0.60 -25.39 10.39
N SER A 32 -0.21 -26.29 10.92
CA SER A 32 -0.92 -27.31 10.13
C SER A 32 -1.85 -26.67 9.10
N GLY A 33 -1.54 -26.86 7.81
CA GLY A 33 -2.24 -26.22 6.68
C GLY A 33 -1.44 -25.13 5.95
N CYS A 34 -0.30 -24.71 6.49
CA CYS A 34 0.57 -23.72 5.87
C CYS A 34 1.47 -24.33 4.76
N VAL A 35 1.49 -23.72 3.57
CA VAL A 35 2.60 -23.95 2.62
C VAL A 35 3.84 -23.24 3.18
N PRO A 36 5.00 -23.90 3.32
CA PRO A 36 6.21 -23.27 3.85
C PRO A 36 6.58 -22.01 3.06
N SER A 37 7.02 -20.97 3.74
CA SER A 37 7.38 -19.70 3.11
C SER A 37 8.53 -19.89 2.10
N GLN A 38 8.25 -19.83 0.79
CA GLN A 38 9.21 -20.11 -0.28
C GLN A 38 9.45 -18.90 -1.18
N TYR A 39 10.61 -18.86 -1.85
CA TYR A 39 10.98 -17.84 -2.84
C TYR A 39 10.94 -16.38 -2.34
N ASN A 40 11.00 -16.17 -1.02
CA ASN A 40 11.10 -14.83 -0.45
C ASN A 40 12.57 -14.38 -0.41
N THR A 41 12.80 -13.09 -0.64
CA THR A 41 14.12 -12.47 -0.66
C THR A 41 14.24 -11.46 0.46
N ILE A 42 15.35 -11.52 1.22
CA ILE A 42 15.79 -10.42 2.09
C ILE A 42 17.21 -10.08 1.63
N ALA A 43 17.37 -9.03 0.82
CA ALA A 43 18.66 -8.75 0.19
C ALA A 43 19.67 -8.22 1.23
N ASN A 44 19.29 -7.23 2.04
CA ASN A 44 20.13 -6.69 3.12
C ASN A 44 19.31 -6.19 4.33
N GLY A 45 19.98 -5.54 5.29
CA GLY A 45 19.37 -4.86 6.43
C GLY A 45 19.52 -5.60 7.77
N TYR A 46 18.78 -5.14 8.77
CA TYR A 46 18.85 -5.67 10.15
C TYR A 46 17.46 -6.02 10.69
N GLN A 47 17.29 -7.25 11.18
CA GLN A 47 16.02 -7.75 11.75
C GLN A 47 14.81 -7.74 10.78
N ASN A 48 15.04 -7.70 9.48
CA ASN A 48 13.97 -7.90 8.50
C ASN A 48 13.48 -9.35 8.54
N ASN A 49 12.16 -9.55 8.41
CA ASN A 49 11.51 -10.84 8.66
C ASN A 49 10.40 -11.09 7.63
N ILE A 50 10.33 -12.31 7.07
CA ILE A 50 9.24 -12.74 6.18
C ILE A 50 8.71 -14.10 6.68
N THR A 51 7.46 -14.15 7.11
CA THR A 51 6.90 -15.29 7.87
C THR A 51 5.47 -15.67 7.45
N ASN A 52 4.93 -16.72 8.06
CA ASN A 52 3.51 -17.11 8.00
C ASN A 52 2.98 -17.26 6.57
N CYS A 53 3.34 -18.39 5.94
CA CYS A 53 2.79 -18.84 4.65
C CYS A 53 2.94 -17.82 3.50
N SER A 54 4.09 -17.13 3.51
CA SER A 54 4.45 -16.05 2.59
C SER A 54 5.25 -16.57 1.40
N LEU A 55 4.90 -16.18 0.17
CA LEU A 55 5.52 -16.61 -1.09
C LEU A 55 5.95 -15.43 -1.98
N TYR A 56 7.13 -15.51 -2.59
CA TYR A 56 7.61 -14.51 -3.57
C TYR A 56 7.67 -13.05 -3.07
N ASN A 57 7.79 -12.84 -1.75
CA ASN A 57 7.89 -11.50 -1.18
C ASN A 57 9.34 -11.02 -1.12
N ASN A 58 9.57 -9.70 -1.21
CA ASN A 58 10.91 -9.13 -1.17
C ASN A 58 11.03 -8.03 -0.11
N VAL A 59 12.11 -8.05 0.66
CA VAL A 59 12.58 -6.92 1.46
C VAL A 59 14.00 -6.58 1.01
N THR A 60 14.17 -5.47 0.28
CA THR A 60 15.47 -5.16 -0.33
C THR A 60 16.48 -4.68 0.71
N ASN A 61 16.09 -3.77 1.63
CA ASN A 61 16.95 -3.31 2.71
C ASN A 61 16.14 -2.79 3.91
N GLY A 62 16.81 -2.12 4.86
CA GLY A 62 16.19 -1.42 5.97
C GLY A 62 16.32 -2.16 7.30
N ARG A 63 15.51 -1.77 8.28
CA ARG A 63 15.55 -2.35 9.62
C ARG A 63 14.15 -2.71 10.11
N ALA A 64 14.03 -3.87 10.75
CA ALA A 64 12.80 -4.34 11.40
C ALA A 64 11.55 -4.34 10.49
N ASN A 65 11.72 -4.48 9.17
CA ASN A 65 10.59 -4.58 8.25
C ASN A 65 10.00 -6.01 8.29
N LEU A 66 8.67 -6.13 8.23
CA LEU A 66 7.94 -7.40 8.36
C LEU A 66 6.97 -7.61 7.19
N ILE A 67 7.02 -8.79 6.56
CA ILE A 67 5.96 -9.30 5.68
C ILE A 67 5.42 -10.59 6.29
N SER A 68 4.13 -10.66 6.65
CA SER A 68 3.61 -11.79 7.46
C SER A 68 2.12 -12.07 7.28
N GLY A 69 1.80 -13.33 6.93
CA GLY A 69 0.43 -13.82 6.84
C GLY A 69 -0.18 -14.26 8.17
N TYR A 70 -1.36 -14.86 8.07
CA TYR A 70 -2.08 -15.41 9.21
C TYR A 70 -1.42 -16.70 9.74
N ASP A 71 -1.34 -16.83 11.07
CA ASP A 71 -0.82 -18.04 11.73
C ASP A 71 -1.75 -19.27 11.55
N ASN A 72 -3.06 -19.04 11.46
CA ASN A 72 -4.11 -20.06 11.34
C ASN A 72 -4.87 -19.94 10.00
N ILE A 73 -4.55 -20.83 9.06
CA ILE A 73 -5.26 -20.93 7.78
C ILE A 73 -6.39 -21.95 7.90
N ALA A 74 -7.56 -21.49 8.35
CA ALA A 74 -8.82 -22.21 8.12
C ALA A 74 -9.43 -21.89 6.74
N ALA A 75 -8.91 -20.85 6.05
CA ALA A 75 -9.39 -20.41 4.75
C ALA A 75 -8.22 -19.94 3.85
N ALA A 76 -8.21 -20.45 2.62
CA ALA A 76 -7.32 -20.11 1.49
C ALA A 76 -5.85 -20.56 1.56
N ASN A 77 -5.47 -21.36 0.55
CA ASN A 77 -4.07 -21.57 0.19
C ASN A 77 -3.39 -20.22 -0.12
N TYR A 78 -2.17 -20.05 0.41
CA TYR A 78 -1.29 -18.87 0.23
C TYR A 78 -1.80 -17.58 0.91
N ALA A 79 -1.27 -17.27 2.09
CA ALA A 79 -1.71 -16.13 2.90
C ALA A 79 -0.93 -14.82 2.67
N ASN A 80 0.13 -14.81 1.87
CA ASN A 80 0.81 -13.58 1.44
C ASN A 80 1.64 -13.81 0.18
N MET A 81 1.44 -13.02 -0.89
CA MET A 81 2.21 -13.19 -2.12
C MET A 81 2.64 -11.89 -2.78
N TYR A 82 3.85 -11.88 -3.37
CA TYR A 82 4.33 -10.81 -4.25
C TYR A 82 4.37 -9.41 -3.60
N ASN A 83 4.48 -9.33 -2.27
CA ASN A 83 4.61 -8.06 -1.58
C ASN A 83 6.07 -7.59 -1.57
N SER A 84 6.28 -6.28 -1.57
CA SER A 84 7.61 -5.66 -1.62
C SER A 84 7.77 -4.57 -0.57
N ILE A 85 8.87 -4.59 0.19
CA ILE A 85 9.34 -3.45 0.99
C ILE A 85 10.72 -3.04 0.49
N GLY A 86 10.85 -1.84 -0.05
CA GLY A 86 12.11 -1.36 -0.64
C GLY A 86 13.19 -1.10 0.42
N ASN A 87 12.89 -0.25 1.41
CA ASN A 87 13.85 0.13 2.45
C ASN A 87 13.11 0.65 3.71
N GLY A 88 13.83 1.30 4.62
CA GLY A 88 13.25 2.05 5.73
C GLY A 88 13.26 1.30 7.06
N TYR A 89 12.60 1.88 8.07
CA TYR A 89 12.52 1.32 9.41
C TYR A 89 11.08 0.96 9.77
N ASN A 90 10.89 -0.28 10.24
CA ASN A 90 9.66 -0.74 10.88
C ASN A 90 8.41 -0.61 9.98
N ASN A 91 8.53 -1.02 8.71
CA ASN A 91 7.42 -1.07 7.77
C ASN A 91 6.82 -2.48 7.71
N PHE A 92 5.51 -2.58 7.51
CA PHE A 92 4.73 -3.80 7.66
C PHE A 92 3.79 -4.04 6.49
N ILE A 93 3.80 -5.26 5.94
CA ILE A 93 2.74 -5.76 5.05
C ILE A 93 2.21 -7.05 5.67
N THR A 94 0.97 -7.04 6.15
CA THR A 94 0.42 -8.13 6.99
C THR A 94 -1.03 -8.47 6.68
N GLY A 95 -1.56 -9.53 7.29
CA GLY A 95 -2.86 -10.08 6.91
C GLY A 95 -2.80 -10.83 5.58
N ASN A 96 -3.95 -11.07 4.94
CA ASN A 96 -3.98 -11.81 3.67
C ASN A 96 -3.73 -10.87 2.48
N SER A 97 -2.45 -10.65 2.19
CA SER A 97 -1.97 -9.55 1.36
C SER A 97 -1.26 -10.03 0.09
N TYR A 98 -1.72 -9.56 -1.07
CA TYR A 98 -1.17 -9.86 -2.39
C TYR A 98 -0.69 -8.57 -3.09
N HIS A 99 0.44 -8.61 -3.80
CA HIS A 99 0.92 -7.53 -4.68
C HIS A 99 1.07 -6.12 -4.05
N ASN A 100 1.23 -6.01 -2.72
CA ASN A 100 1.37 -4.70 -2.08
C ASN A 100 2.82 -4.20 -2.12
N THR A 101 3.01 -2.88 -2.20
CA THR A 101 4.34 -2.26 -2.19
C THR A 101 4.44 -1.17 -1.13
N ILE A 102 5.47 -1.23 -0.29
CA ILE A 102 5.96 -0.09 0.48
C ILE A 102 7.33 0.31 -0.07
N GLY A 103 7.44 1.47 -0.71
CA GLY A 103 8.71 1.93 -1.28
C GLY A 103 9.79 2.13 -0.21
N GLY A 104 9.39 2.61 0.97
CA GLY A 104 10.21 2.57 2.18
C GLY A 104 9.66 3.52 3.25
N GLY A 105 10.56 4.20 3.98
CA GLY A 105 10.19 5.18 4.99
C GLY A 105 10.10 4.60 6.41
N LEU A 106 9.23 5.16 7.25
CA LEU A 106 9.14 4.87 8.68
C LEU A 106 7.73 4.46 9.07
N ASN A 107 7.55 3.33 9.77
CA ASN A 107 6.28 2.94 10.37
C ASN A 107 5.08 2.84 9.39
N ASN A 108 5.31 2.57 8.09
CA ASN A 108 4.21 2.42 7.14
C ASN A 108 3.59 1.03 7.23
N TYR A 109 2.26 0.95 7.09
CA TYR A 109 1.47 -0.23 7.40
C TYR A 109 0.47 -0.54 6.28
N ILE A 110 0.53 -1.76 5.73
CA ILE A 110 -0.52 -2.31 4.86
C ILE A 110 -1.04 -3.57 5.54
N PHE A 111 -2.35 -3.65 5.77
CA PHE A 111 -2.98 -4.79 6.43
C PHE A 111 -4.36 -5.07 5.87
N ARG A 112 -4.66 -6.31 5.48
CA ARG A 112 -6.02 -6.67 5.07
C ARG A 112 -6.50 -8.01 5.61
N THR A 113 -7.77 -8.05 5.97
CA THR A 113 -8.44 -9.22 6.56
C THR A 113 -9.19 -10.09 5.54
N ALA A 114 -9.52 -9.55 4.36
CA ALA A 114 -10.31 -10.24 3.34
C ALA A 114 -9.45 -11.10 2.39
N THR A 115 -10.07 -12.11 1.78
CA THR A 115 -9.44 -13.28 1.14
C THR A 115 -9.14 -13.18 -0.37
N LEU A 116 -9.32 -12.01 -1.00
CA LEU A 116 -9.12 -11.82 -2.45
C LEU A 116 -7.89 -10.96 -2.76
N LEU A 117 -7.68 -10.56 -4.01
CA LEU A 117 -6.51 -9.77 -4.39
C LEU A 117 -6.44 -8.42 -3.65
N THR A 118 -5.22 -7.98 -3.34
CA THR A 118 -4.87 -6.60 -3.01
C THR A 118 -3.88 -6.06 -4.05
N GLY A 119 -3.54 -4.79 -3.94
CA GLY A 119 -2.63 -4.09 -4.84
C GLY A 119 -2.38 -2.68 -4.32
N ASN A 120 -2.13 -2.57 -3.01
CA ASN A 120 -1.98 -1.30 -2.33
C ASN A 120 -0.53 -0.80 -2.43
N VAL A 121 -0.36 0.51 -2.55
CA VAL A 121 0.96 1.14 -2.64
C VAL A 121 1.10 2.23 -1.60
N ILE A 122 2.14 2.14 -0.76
CA ILE A 122 2.66 3.27 0.00
C ILE A 122 4.01 3.65 -0.61
N GLY A 123 4.10 4.79 -1.30
CA GLY A 123 5.34 5.21 -1.97
C GLY A 123 6.49 5.46 -0.99
N GLY A 124 6.17 5.92 0.22
CA GLY A 124 7.11 6.08 1.33
C GLY A 124 6.53 6.96 2.43
N GLY A 125 7.38 7.78 3.07
CA GLY A 125 6.96 8.69 4.12
C GLY A 125 6.91 8.05 5.50
N GLY A 126 6.10 8.61 6.41
CA GLY A 126 6.03 8.21 7.81
C GLY A 126 4.62 7.85 8.28
N ALA A 127 4.45 6.75 9.00
CA ALA A 127 3.19 6.39 9.68
C ALA A 127 1.94 6.35 8.77
N ASN A 128 2.10 6.04 7.48
CA ASN A 128 0.97 5.91 6.56
C ASN A 128 0.34 4.50 6.65
N CYS A 129 -0.98 4.40 6.55
CA CYS A 129 -1.74 3.17 6.75
C CYS A 129 -2.72 2.90 5.59
N ILE A 130 -2.75 1.69 5.05
CA ILE A 130 -3.81 1.24 4.12
C ILE A 130 -4.40 -0.07 4.63
N THR A 131 -5.70 -0.05 4.94
CA THR A 131 -6.47 -1.25 5.34
C THR A 131 -7.47 -1.73 4.29
N SER A 132 -7.44 -1.14 3.10
CA SER A 132 -8.40 -1.39 2.02
C SER A 132 -7.79 -2.18 0.86
N SER A 133 -8.32 -1.98 -0.36
CA SER A 133 -7.89 -2.66 -1.59
C SER A 133 -7.65 -1.64 -2.70
N TYR A 134 -6.68 -1.93 -3.58
CA TYR A 134 -6.34 -1.15 -4.77
C TYR A 134 -6.16 0.36 -4.50
N SER A 135 -5.58 0.68 -3.35
CA SER A 135 -5.47 2.06 -2.88
C SER A 135 -4.02 2.53 -2.76
N VAL A 136 -3.81 3.85 -2.87
CA VAL A 136 -2.47 4.43 -2.99
C VAL A 136 -2.28 5.57 -1.99
N ILE A 137 -1.22 5.51 -1.20
CA ILE A 137 -0.65 6.67 -0.50
C ILE A 137 0.71 6.96 -1.14
N SER A 138 0.82 8.01 -1.95
CA SER A 138 2.08 8.29 -2.66
C SER A 138 3.24 8.64 -1.70
N GLY A 139 2.91 9.15 -0.51
CA GLY A 139 3.86 9.43 0.56
C GLY A 139 3.24 10.34 1.63
N GLY A 140 4.07 11.12 2.31
CA GLY A 140 3.62 12.05 3.36
C GLY A 140 3.68 11.46 4.77
N CYS A 141 2.93 12.02 5.71
CA CYS A 141 2.95 11.64 7.12
C CYS A 141 1.53 11.33 7.66
N ASN A 142 1.37 10.24 8.41
CA ASN A 142 0.14 9.96 9.17
C ASN A 142 -1.15 9.97 8.31
N ASN A 143 -1.09 9.48 7.07
CA ASN A 143 -2.24 9.37 6.19
C ASN A 143 -2.87 7.97 6.28
N SER A 144 -4.20 7.86 6.21
CA SER A 144 -4.92 6.60 6.40
C SER A 144 -5.97 6.37 5.32
N ILE A 145 -5.96 5.20 4.68
CA ILE A 145 -6.98 4.76 3.71
C ILE A 145 -7.64 3.48 4.20
N SER A 146 -8.97 3.47 4.23
CA SER A 146 -9.79 2.33 4.69
C SER A 146 -10.94 1.97 3.74
N GLY A 147 -11.33 2.87 2.84
CA GLY A 147 -12.14 2.61 1.65
C GLY A 147 -11.30 2.14 0.45
N ALA A 148 -11.91 1.35 -0.43
CA ALA A 148 -11.25 0.79 -1.62
C ALA A 148 -11.18 1.80 -2.78
N TYR A 149 -10.16 1.61 -3.64
CA TYR A 149 -9.91 2.46 -4.80
C TYR A 149 -9.67 3.95 -4.48
N SER A 150 -9.20 4.24 -3.27
CA SER A 150 -8.92 5.60 -2.79
C SER A 150 -7.43 5.95 -2.95
N ALA A 151 -7.12 7.23 -3.10
CA ALA A 151 -5.77 7.74 -3.37
C ALA A 151 -5.45 9.00 -2.55
N ILE A 152 -4.50 8.91 -1.62
CA ILE A 152 -3.92 10.08 -0.95
C ILE A 152 -2.60 10.39 -1.64
N LEU A 153 -2.56 11.48 -2.42
CA LEU A 153 -1.41 11.88 -3.23
C LEU A 153 -0.22 12.39 -2.38
N GLY A 154 -0.44 12.62 -1.08
CA GLY A 154 0.59 13.00 -0.12
C GLY A 154 0.05 13.94 0.95
N GLY A 155 0.98 14.65 1.60
CA GLY A 155 0.66 15.59 2.67
C GLY A 155 0.59 14.93 4.06
N SER A 156 -0.21 15.47 4.98
CA SER A 156 -0.14 15.07 6.40
C SER A 156 -1.47 14.96 7.12
N GLY A 157 -1.74 13.81 7.76
CA GLY A 157 -2.93 13.64 8.61
C GLY A 157 -4.25 13.50 7.85
N ASN A 158 -4.21 13.01 6.61
CA ASN A 158 -5.40 12.86 5.77
C ASN A 158 -6.05 11.48 5.93
N THR A 159 -7.37 11.42 5.84
CA THR A 159 -8.13 10.16 5.88
C THR A 159 -9.31 10.15 4.90
N ASP A 160 -9.56 9.00 4.28
CA ASP A 160 -10.74 8.76 3.44
C ASP A 160 -12.02 8.45 4.24
N SER A 161 -11.92 8.38 5.57
CA SER A 161 -13.03 8.06 6.47
C SER A 161 -13.75 6.73 6.16
N GLY A 162 -13.12 5.82 5.42
CA GLY A 162 -13.72 4.55 4.97
C GLY A 162 -14.53 4.65 3.67
N TYR A 163 -14.58 5.82 3.03
CA TYR A 163 -15.28 6.01 1.76
C TYR A 163 -14.44 5.53 0.57
N ASN A 164 -15.07 4.76 -0.32
CA ASN A 164 -14.45 4.29 -1.56
C ASN A 164 -14.30 5.43 -2.58
N TYR A 165 -13.35 5.29 -3.51
CA TYR A 165 -13.15 6.20 -4.64
C TYR A 165 -12.84 7.65 -4.23
N VAL A 166 -12.14 7.86 -3.11
CA VAL A 166 -11.78 9.19 -2.60
C VAL A 166 -10.36 9.57 -3.04
N GLY A 167 -10.17 10.79 -3.54
CA GLY A 167 -8.85 11.40 -3.76
C GLY A 167 -8.53 12.46 -2.70
N ILE A 168 -7.31 12.54 -2.19
CA ILE A 168 -6.91 13.58 -1.22
C ILE A 168 -5.49 14.10 -1.48
N PHE A 169 -5.29 15.41 -1.34
CA PHE A 169 -3.97 16.02 -1.22
C PHE A 169 -4.01 17.25 -0.30
N GLY A 170 -3.21 17.29 0.77
CA GLY A 170 -3.20 18.43 1.69
C GLY A 170 -2.84 18.06 3.12
N CYS A 171 -3.44 18.72 4.10
CA CYS A 171 -3.26 18.39 5.52
C CYS A 171 -4.57 18.43 6.31
N ASN A 172 -4.68 17.50 7.26
CA ASN A 172 -5.82 17.36 8.17
C ASN A 172 -7.19 17.31 7.45
N ILE A 173 -7.24 16.62 6.31
CA ILE A 173 -8.47 16.40 5.54
C ILE A 173 -9.08 15.05 5.95
N ALA A 174 -10.34 15.07 6.39
CA ALA A 174 -11.17 13.87 6.48
C ALA A 174 -12.27 13.93 5.40
N ALA A 175 -12.38 12.88 4.58
CA ALA A 175 -13.42 12.81 3.57
C ALA A 175 -14.82 12.66 4.19
N THR A 176 -15.82 13.21 3.52
CA THR A 176 -17.22 13.30 3.96
C THR A 176 -18.20 12.51 3.09
N CYS A 177 -17.78 12.13 1.87
CA CYS A 177 -18.57 11.36 0.91
C CYS A 177 -17.65 10.60 -0.08
N PRO A 178 -18.12 9.48 -0.66
CA PRO A 178 -17.35 8.69 -1.64
C PRO A 178 -17.37 9.33 -3.04
N GLY A 179 -16.33 9.09 -3.83
CA GLY A 179 -16.24 9.56 -5.22
C GLY A 179 -15.66 10.96 -5.43
N PHE A 180 -15.13 11.60 -4.38
CA PHE A 180 -14.71 13.00 -4.40
C PHE A 180 -13.21 13.23 -4.18
N PHE A 181 -12.73 14.38 -4.67
CA PHE A 181 -11.35 14.83 -4.50
C PHE A 181 -11.29 16.01 -3.51
N TYR A 182 -10.51 15.86 -2.45
CA TYR A 182 -10.37 16.85 -1.37
C TYR A 182 -8.96 17.45 -1.34
N VAL A 183 -8.87 18.77 -1.18
CA VAL A 183 -7.60 19.49 -1.12
C VAL A 183 -7.75 20.84 -0.42
N ASN A 184 -6.77 21.22 0.41
CA ASN A 184 -6.68 22.56 0.98
C ASN A 184 -6.13 23.54 -0.07
N ASP A 185 -6.69 24.74 -0.14
CA ASP A 185 -6.12 25.89 -0.86
C ASP A 185 -5.73 25.61 -2.33
N LEU A 186 -6.58 24.89 -3.06
CA LEU A 186 -6.35 24.56 -4.47
C LEU A 186 -6.33 25.81 -5.37
N VAL A 187 -5.13 26.25 -5.73
CA VAL A 187 -4.93 27.31 -6.73
C VAL A 187 -4.89 26.73 -8.14
N THR A 188 -5.87 27.10 -8.97
CA THR A 188 -5.91 26.78 -10.39
C THR A 188 -5.50 27.97 -11.26
N CYS A 189 -4.56 27.77 -12.17
CA CYS A 189 -4.24 28.70 -13.26
C CYS A 189 -4.69 28.15 -14.61
N SER A 190 -4.90 29.03 -15.59
CA SER A 190 -5.13 28.68 -17.00
C SER A 190 -6.15 27.56 -17.27
N ILE A 191 -7.26 27.52 -16.52
CA ILE A 191 -8.42 26.68 -16.89
C ILE A 191 -8.88 27.18 -18.27
N PRO A 192 -8.86 26.34 -19.32
CA PRO A 192 -9.39 26.73 -20.62
C PRO A 192 -10.87 27.05 -20.45
N ALA A 193 -11.30 28.23 -20.89
CA ALA A 193 -12.72 28.57 -20.88
C ALA A 193 -13.46 27.52 -21.72
N GLY A 194 -14.38 26.79 -21.10
CA GLY A 194 -15.30 25.92 -21.82
C GLY A 194 -16.02 26.73 -22.90
N ASN A 195 -16.29 26.11 -24.04
CA ASN A 195 -16.89 26.76 -25.21
C ASN A 195 -18.12 27.61 -24.81
N PRO A 196 -18.09 28.95 -25.00
CA PRO A 196 -19.17 29.84 -24.55
C PRO A 196 -20.49 29.67 -25.31
N ALA A 197 -20.54 28.81 -26.35
CA ALA A 197 -21.74 28.52 -27.11
C ALA A 197 -22.84 27.75 -26.33
N THR A 198 -22.58 27.28 -25.10
CA THR A 198 -23.58 26.59 -24.27
C THR A 198 -23.67 27.14 -22.84
N CYS A 199 -23.92 28.44 -22.70
CA CYS A 199 -24.41 29.03 -21.45
C CYS A 199 -25.90 28.72 -21.21
N ALA A 200 -26.23 27.43 -21.08
CA ALA A 200 -27.46 27.01 -20.41
C ALA A 200 -27.09 26.61 -18.97
N PRO A 201 -27.82 27.03 -17.92
CA PRO A 201 -27.68 26.42 -16.61
C PRO A 201 -28.16 24.97 -16.75
N PRO A 202 -27.31 23.96 -16.55
CA PRO A 202 -27.72 22.60 -16.84
C PRO A 202 -28.58 22.06 -15.70
N GLY A 203 -29.89 22.23 -15.85
CA GLY A 203 -30.82 21.24 -15.32
C GLY A 203 -30.38 19.86 -15.82
N THR A 204 -30.21 18.92 -14.90
CA THR A 204 -29.74 17.53 -15.15
C THR A 204 -28.38 17.43 -15.85
N VAL A 205 -27.29 17.80 -15.17
CA VAL A 205 -25.95 17.26 -15.47
C VAL A 205 -25.86 15.80 -14.98
N PRO A 206 -25.21 14.88 -15.71
CA PRO A 206 -24.96 13.53 -15.22
C PRO A 206 -24.12 13.51 -13.92
N PRO A 207 -24.31 12.51 -13.04
CA PRO A 207 -23.46 12.34 -11.86
C PRO A 207 -21.98 12.18 -12.23
N GLY A 208 -21.08 12.90 -11.53
CA GLY A 208 -19.62 12.74 -11.64
C GLY A 208 -18.83 13.89 -12.28
N GLY A 209 -19.41 15.07 -12.49
CA GLY A 209 -18.71 16.25 -13.02
C GLY A 209 -18.06 17.16 -11.96
N LEU A 210 -16.85 17.65 -12.22
CA LEU A 210 -16.17 18.67 -11.41
C LEU A 210 -16.63 20.08 -11.82
N TYR A 211 -17.16 20.88 -10.90
CA TYR A 211 -17.65 22.24 -11.18
C TYR A 211 -16.66 23.31 -10.73
N PHE A 212 -16.54 24.38 -11.52
CA PHE A 212 -15.90 25.63 -11.14
C PHE A 212 -16.89 26.78 -11.34
N VAL A 213 -17.31 27.46 -10.26
CA VAL A 213 -18.07 28.71 -10.36
C VAL A 213 -17.15 29.86 -9.99
N CYS A 214 -16.87 30.75 -10.95
CA CYS A 214 -15.98 31.89 -10.74
C CYS A 214 -16.82 33.10 -10.28
N ILE A 215 -16.79 33.42 -8.98
CA ILE A 215 -17.48 34.59 -8.42
C ILE A 215 -16.49 35.47 -7.65
N GLY A 216 -16.08 36.58 -8.27
CA GLY A 216 -15.31 37.64 -7.60
C GLY A 216 -13.88 37.28 -7.18
N ALA A 217 -13.29 38.14 -6.36
CA ALA A 217 -11.85 38.17 -6.07
C ALA A 217 -11.31 37.04 -5.16
N TYR A 218 -12.16 36.11 -4.72
CA TYR A 218 -11.77 35.00 -3.85
C TYR A 218 -12.31 33.68 -4.40
N LYS A 219 -11.43 32.83 -4.95
CA LYS A 219 -11.77 31.47 -5.36
C LYS A 219 -11.95 30.59 -4.13
N GLN A 220 -13.19 30.35 -3.71
CA GLN A 220 -13.49 29.27 -2.76
C GLN A 220 -13.89 28.00 -3.52
N VAL A 221 -13.32 26.87 -3.11
CA VAL A 221 -13.61 25.55 -3.68
C VAL A 221 -14.62 24.85 -2.78
N TRP A 222 -15.75 24.44 -3.38
CA TRP A 222 -16.74 23.59 -2.73
C TRP A 222 -16.84 22.28 -3.49
N VAL A 223 -16.80 21.18 -2.75
CA VAL A 223 -16.88 19.80 -3.24
C VAL A 223 -18.17 19.21 -2.66
N ALA A 224 -19.04 18.66 -3.51
CA ALA A 224 -20.39 18.22 -3.16
C ALA A 224 -20.77 16.94 -3.90
#